data_AF-A0A5E7ABH8-F1
#
_entry.id   AF-A0A5E7ABH8-F1
#
_cell.length_a   1.000
_cell.length_b   1.000
_cell.length_c   1.000
_cell.angle_alpha   90.00
_cell.angle_beta   90.00
_cell.angle_gamma   90.00
#
_symmetry.space_group_name_H-M   'P 1'
#
loop_
_entity.id
_entity.type
_entity.pdbx_description
1 polymer ?
#
loop_
_entity_poly.entity_id
_entity_poly.type
_entity_poly.pdbx_seq_one_letter_code
_entity_poly.pdbx_strand_id
1 'polypeptide(L)' 'MTGRETKASTSGGTSDGRFIATLGTQVVELGPVNATIHQVNERVLASDLDVLTEIYYQTLIKLLA' A
#
# COMPACT_ATOMS: atom_id res chain seq x y z
N MET A 1 -4.64 -1.89 -13.38
CA MET A 1 -3.25 -1.36 -13.46
C MET A 1 -3.29 0.13 -13.80
N THR A 2 -2.51 0.97 -13.12
CA THR A 2 -2.63 2.45 -13.20
C THR A 2 -1.84 3.11 -14.34
N GLY A 3 -0.93 2.37 -14.99
CA GLY A 3 -0.04 2.91 -16.04
C GLY A 3 1.02 3.89 -15.52
N ARG A 4 1.15 4.05 -14.20
CA ARG A 4 2.13 4.95 -13.55
C ARG A 4 3.29 4.15 -13.00
N GLU A 5 4.50 4.70 -13.09
CA GLU A 5 5.67 4.15 -12.43
C GLU A 5 5.65 4.49 -10.93
N THR A 6 5.90 3.49 -10.09
CA THR A 6 5.94 3.65 -8.63
C THR A 6 7.36 3.94 -8.15
N LYS A 7 7.50 4.81 -7.14
CA LYS A 7 8.77 5.05 -6.47
C LYS A 7 8.84 4.25 -5.17
N ALA A 8 9.84 3.37 -5.04
CA ALA A 8 10.17 2.76 -3.75
C ALA A 8 10.64 3.83 -2.76
N SER A 9 10.14 3.80 -1.53
CA SER A 9 10.48 4.78 -0.51
C SER A 9 10.54 4.15 0.88
N THR A 10 11.43 4.68 1.73
CA THR A 10 11.51 4.40 3.17
C THR A 10 11.18 5.64 4.01
N SER A 11 10.67 6.70 3.37
CA SER A 11 10.25 7.94 4.04
C SER A 11 8.94 7.76 4.83
N GLY A 12 8.74 8.57 5.87
CA GLY A 12 7.51 8.60 6.64
C GLY A 12 7.70 8.05 8.06
N GLY A 13 6.67 7.40 8.59
CA GLY A 13 6.71 6.74 9.89
C GLY A 13 7.18 5.29 9.82
N THR A 14 6.65 4.44 10.69
CA THR A 14 6.89 2.99 10.70
C THR A 14 5.55 2.24 10.67
N SER A 15 5.59 1.00 10.20
CA SER A 15 4.48 0.05 10.30
C SER A 15 4.89 -1.19 11.09
N ASP A 16 3.94 -2.09 11.33
CA ASP A 16 4.21 -3.40 11.93
C ASP A 16 4.95 -4.36 10.99
N GLY A 17 5.23 -3.93 9.75
CA GLY A 17 6.16 -4.60 8.85
C GLY A 17 7.54 -4.85 9.49
N ARG A 18 7.98 -3.99 10.43
CA ARG A 18 9.22 -4.19 11.19
C ARG A 18 9.26 -5.50 11.99
N PHE A 19 8.10 -5.98 12.46
CA PHE A 19 8.00 -7.24 13.18
C PHE A 19 7.92 -8.43 12.20
N ILE A 20 7.13 -8.29 11.14
CA ILE A 20 6.95 -9.34 10.12
C ILE A 20 8.27 -9.62 9.38
N ALA A 21 9.08 -8.61 9.12
CA ALA A 21 10.38 -8.75 8.47
C ALA A 21 11.34 -9.70 9.24
N THR A 22 11.16 -9.85 10.56
CA THR A 22 11.96 -10.78 11.37
C THR A 22 11.72 -12.25 11.05
N LEU A 23 10.64 -12.56 10.33
CA LEU A 23 10.30 -13.91 9.87
C LEU A 23 11.07 -14.32 8.59
N GLY A 24 11.96 -13.46 8.08
CA GLY A 24 12.74 -13.76 6.87
C GLY A 24 11.96 -13.62 5.56
N THR A 25 10.85 -12.88 5.57
CA THR A 25 10.02 -12.63 4.39
C THR A 25 10.27 -11.24 3.78
N GLN A 26 9.83 -11.04 2.53
CA GLN A 26 9.81 -9.73 1.89
C GLN A 26 8.61 -8.93 2.40
N VAL A 27 8.83 -7.67 2.76
CA VAL A 27 7.79 -6.77 3.25
C VAL A 27 7.81 -5.49 2.42
N VAL A 28 6.65 -5.16 1.85
CA VAL A 28 6.40 -3.91 1.12
C VAL A 28 5.08 -3.32 1.62
N GLU A 29 5.03 -2.00 1.74
CA GLU A 29 3.81 -1.27 2.09
C GLU A 29 3.21 -0.63 0.84
N LEU A 30 1.91 -0.78 0.69
CA LEU A 30 1.11 -0.17 -0.38
C LEU A 30 -0.25 0.21 0.18
N GLY A 31 -0.73 1.41 -0.11
CA GLY A 31 -2.02 1.90 0.36
C GLY A 31 -2.46 3.18 -0.37
N PRO A 32 -3.60 3.77 0.02
CA PRO A 32 -4.10 5.01 -0.55
C PRO A 32 -3.24 6.21 -0.14
N VAL A 33 -3.59 7.40 -0.66
CA VAL A 33 -2.92 8.66 -0.32
C VAL A 33 -3.03 8.93 1.18
N ASN A 34 -1.88 9.13 1.84
CA ASN A 34 -1.80 9.33 3.29
C ASN A 34 -1.87 10.82 3.72
N ALA A 35 -2.16 11.75 2.81
CA ALA A 35 -2.04 13.20 3.06
C ALA A 35 -2.90 13.74 4.22
N THR A 36 -3.98 13.03 4.59
CA THR A 36 -4.92 13.46 5.64
C THR A 36 -4.96 12.52 6.85
N ILE A 37 -4.08 11.52 6.95
CA ILE A 37 -4.10 10.63 8.12
C ILE A 37 -3.79 11.43 9.39
N HIS A 38 -4.45 11.08 10.50
CA HIS A 38 -4.30 11.75 11.80
C HIS A 38 -4.67 13.25 11.80
N GLN A 39 -5.57 13.67 10.91
CA GLN A 39 -6.08 15.04 10.84
C GLN A 39 -7.61 15.06 10.97
N VAL A 40 -8.17 16.21 11.34
CA VAL A 40 -9.63 16.42 11.25
C VAL A 40 -10.08 16.33 9.79
N ASN A 41 -11.25 15.74 9.56
CA ASN A 41 -11.79 15.48 8.21
C ASN A 41 -10.90 14.56 7.36
N GLU A 42 -10.28 13.55 7.98
CA GLU A 42 -9.60 12.45 7.29
C GLU A 42 -10.51 11.84 6.21
N ARG A 43 -9.96 11.67 5.01
CA ARG A 43 -10.73 11.23 3.84
C ARG A 43 -9.87 10.54 2.81
N VAL A 44 -10.52 9.77 1.97
CA VAL A 44 -9.94 9.12 0.79
C VAL A 44 -10.87 9.34 -0.39
N LEU A 45 -10.33 9.38 -1.60
CA LEU A 45 -11.15 9.35 -2.81
C LEU A 45 -11.73 7.95 -2.98
N ALA A 46 -13.07 7.81 -3.00
CA ALA A 46 -13.71 6.49 -3.02
C ALA A 46 -13.23 5.61 -4.20
N SER A 47 -13.05 6.20 -5.39
CA SER A 47 -12.55 5.48 -6.57
C SER A 47 -11.12 4.95 -6.43
N ASP A 48 -10.30 5.53 -5.55
CA ASP A 48 -8.95 5.00 -5.30
C ASP A 48 -9.01 3.66 -4.57
N LEU A 49 -10.08 3.37 -3.81
CA LEU A 49 -10.28 2.09 -3.15
C LEU A 49 -10.59 0.97 -4.14
N ASP A 50 -11.36 1.27 -5.20
CA ASP A 50 -11.63 0.32 -6.28
C ASP A 50 -10.33 -0.03 -7.02
N VAL A 51 -9.54 0.99 -7.34
CA VAL A 51 -8.22 0.81 -7.98
C VAL A 51 -7.27 0.04 -7.09
N LEU A 52 -7.22 0.34 -5.78
CA LEU A 52 -6.37 -0.35 -4.82
C LEU A 52 -6.75 -1.84 -4.70
N THR A 53 -8.05 -2.13 -4.72
CA THR A 53 -8.57 -3.51 -4.72
C THR A 53 -8.06 -4.29 -5.93
N GLU A 54 -8.14 -3.71 -7.13
CA GLU A 54 -7.62 -4.35 -8.34
C GLU A 54 -6.10 -4.57 -8.26
N ILE A 55 -5.35 -3.63 -7.67
CA ILE A 55 -3.89 -3.80 -7.49
C ILE A 55 -3.58 -4.96 -6.55
N TYR A 56 -4.27 -5.07 -5.41
CA TYR A 56 -4.08 -6.22 -4.50
C TYR A 56 -4.47 -7.53 -5.16
N TYR A 57 -5.59 -7.57 -5.89
CA TYR A 57 -6.02 -8.76 -6.61
C TYR A 57 -4.97 -9.22 -7.64
N GLN A 58 -4.46 -8.31 -8.47
CA GLN A 58 -3.40 -8.63 -9.43
C GLN A 58 -2.08 -9.01 -8.76
N THR A 59 -1.79 -8.47 -7.58
CA THR A 59 -0.61 -8.88 -6.79
C THR A 59 -0.74 -10.33 -6.34
N LEU A 60 -1.92 -10.73 -5.86
CA LEU A 60 -2.20 -12.12 -5.49
C LEU A 60 -2.07 -13.05 -6.69
N ILE A 61 -2.65 -12.70 -7.84
CA ILE A 61 -2.51 -13.48 -9.09
C ILE A 61 -1.02 -13.69 -9.41
N LYS A 62 -0.23 -12.62 -9.45
CA LYS A 62 1.19 -12.71 -9.83
C LYS A 62 2.05 -13.54 -8.86
N LEU A 63 1.65 -13.65 -7.60
CA LEU A 63 2.41 -14.34 -6.57
C LEU A 63 1.96 -15.79 -6.34
N LEU A 64 0.69 -16.12 -6.61
CA LEU A 64 0.07 -17.36 -6.14
C LEU A 64 -0.61 -18.20 -7.24
N ALA A 65 -0.80 -17.66 -8.45
CA ALA A 65 -1.40 -18.36 -9.59
C ALA A 65 -0.35 -18.63 -10.68
#